data_AF-A0A098S787-F1
#
_entry.id   AF-A0A098S787-F1
#
_cell.length_a   1.000
_cell.length_b   1.000
_cell.length_c   1.000
_cell.angle_alpha   90.00
_cell.angle_beta   90.00
_cell.angle_gamma   90.00
#
_symmetry.space_group_name_H-M   'P 1'
#
loop_
_entity.id
_entity.type
_entity.pdbx_description
1 polymer ?
#
loop_
_entity_poly.entity_id
_entity_poly.type
_entity_poly.pdbx_seq_one_letter_code
_entity_poly.pdbx_strand_id
1 'polypeptide(L)'
;MNRIIVLSEQQAAQIVKEAAQIAVAAALNEWERLANEQTASDPLLTKKEAGQLLSVSPSTVDKLYYDGKLKGYRIGTGVRFKRSEVLAYIERNKIEN
;
A
#
# COMPACT_ATOMS: atom_id res chain seq x y z
N MET A 1 -34.89 -27.76 27.58
CA MET A 1 -35.76 -26.58 27.74
C MET A 1 -35.57 -25.69 26.53
N ASN A 2 -36.59 -25.54 25.68
CA ASN A 2 -36.52 -24.70 24.49
C ASN A 2 -37.10 -23.32 24.85
N ARG A 3 -36.32 -22.24 24.73
CA ARG A 3 -36.74 -20.88 25.10
C ARG A 3 -37.15 -20.14 23.83
N ILE A 4 -38.45 -20.08 23.58
CA ILE A 4 -39.01 -19.36 22.44
C ILE A 4 -39.11 -17.87 22.83
N ILE A 5 -38.43 -17.01 22.06
CA ILE A 5 -38.52 -15.56 22.21
C ILE A 5 -39.48 -15.06 21.12
N VAL A 6 -40.63 -14.52 21.54
CA VAL A 6 -41.61 -13.91 20.63
C VAL A 6 -41.19 -12.46 20.41
N LEU A 7 -40.78 -12.14 19.20
CA LEU A 7 -40.42 -10.79 18.78
C LEU A 7 -41.61 -10.15 18.07
N SER A 8 -41.79 -8.84 18.27
CA SER A 8 -42.67 -8.07 17.38
C SER A 8 -42.06 -8.00 15.97
N GLU A 9 -42.91 -7.84 14.96
CA GLU A 9 -42.47 -7.67 13.57
C GLU A 9 -41.44 -6.54 13.41
N GLN A 10 -41.63 -5.44 14.14
CA GLN A 10 -40.70 -4.32 14.16
C GLN A 10 -39.33 -4.68 14.76
N GLN A 11 -39.31 -5.44 15.85
CA GLN A 11 -38.06 -5.90 16.46
C GLN A 11 -37.33 -6.89 15.56
N ALA A 12 -38.05 -7.80 14.91
CA ALA A 12 -37.47 -8.73 13.96
C ALA A 12 -36.86 -7.99 12.75
N ALA A 13 -37.57 -7.01 12.19
CA ALA A 13 -37.07 -6.18 11.08
C ALA A 13 -35.82 -5.36 11.46
N GLN A 14 -35.80 -4.81 12.67
CA GLN A 14 -34.66 -4.04 13.17
C GLN A 14 -33.40 -4.90 13.30
N ILE A 15 -33.53 -6.10 13.87
CA ILE A 15 -32.41 -7.05 14.00
C ILE A 15 -31.84 -7.43 12.63
N VAL A 16 -32.70 -7.69 11.64
CA VAL A 16 -32.27 -8.02 10.27
C VAL A 16 -31.53 -6.85 9.63
N LYS A 17 -32.03 -5.62 9.81
CA LYS A 17 -31.40 -4.41 9.28
C LYS A 17 -30.01 -4.19 9.88
N GLU A 18 -29.88 -4.33 11.20
CA GLU A 18 -28.59 -4.19 11.90
C GLU A 18 -27.59 -5.26 11.45
N ALA A 19 -28.03 -6.51 11.33
CA ALA A 19 -27.20 -7.60 10.82
C ALA A 19 -26.72 -7.33 9.38
N ALA A 20 -27.60 -6.82 8.52
CA ALA A 20 -27.25 -6.44 7.15
C ALA A 20 -26.23 -5.29 7.11
N GLN A 21 -26.41 -4.26 7.95
CA GLN A 21 -25.47 -3.14 8.05
C GLN A 21 -24.10 -3.59 8.53
N ILE A 22 -24.04 -4.49 9.51
CA ILE A 22 -22.79 -5.08 10.01
C ILE A 22 -22.10 -5.88 8.91
N ALA A 23 -22.85 -6.71 8.15
CA ALA A 23 -22.29 -7.48 7.05
C ALA A 23 -21.73 -6.58 5.93
N VAL A 24 -22.44 -5.52 5.57
CA VAL A 24 -21.98 -4.54 4.58
C VAL A 24 -20.73 -3.80 5.07
N ALA A 25 -20.70 -3.34 6.33
CA ALA A 25 -19.54 -2.68 6.90
C ALA A 25 -18.31 -3.60 6.97
N ALA A 26 -18.50 -4.86 7.37
CA ALA A 26 -17.43 -5.86 7.38
C ALA A 26 -16.87 -6.11 5.97
N ALA A 27 -17.74 -6.19 4.96
CA ALA A 27 -17.30 -6.32 3.58
C ALA A 27 -16.45 -5.11 3.15
N LEU A 28 -16.94 -3.88 3.38
CA LEU A 28 -16.22 -2.65 3.02
C LEU A 28 -14.83 -2.57 3.68
N ASN A 29 -14.73 -2.93 4.96
CA ASN A 29 -13.45 -2.94 5.68
C ASN A 29 -12.45 -3.96 5.11
N GLU A 30 -12.92 -5.11 4.62
CA GLU A 30 -12.04 -6.12 4.01
C GLU A 30 -11.43 -5.60 2.70
N TRP A 31 -12.21 -4.90 1.87
CA TRP A 31 -11.69 -4.27 0.65
C TRP A 31 -10.62 -3.22 0.96
N GLU A 32 -10.84 -2.40 2.00
CA GLU A 32 -9.88 -1.40 2.46
C GLU A 32 -8.59 -2.05 2.99
N ARG A 33 -8.70 -3.15 3.74
CA ARG A 33 -7.55 -3.92 4.22
C ARG A 33 -6.73 -4.48 3.07
N LEU A 34 -7.37 -5.12 2.09
CA LEU A 34 -6.70 -5.68 0.91
C LEU A 34 -6.01 -4.59 0.07
N ALA A 35 -6.65 -3.43 -0.09
CA ALA A 35 -6.04 -2.28 -0.77
C ALA A 35 -4.80 -1.74 0.00
N ASN A 36 -4.86 -1.70 1.32
CA ASN A 36 -3.74 -1.31 2.17
C ASN A 36 -2.61 -2.35 2.18
N GLU A 37 -2.91 -3.64 2.17
CA GLU A 37 -1.90 -4.70 2.03
C GLU A 37 -1.19 -4.63 0.67
N GLN A 38 -1.94 -4.32 -0.40
CA GLN A 38 -1.38 -4.15 -1.74
C GLN A 38 -0.43 -2.94 -1.84
N THR A 39 -0.74 -1.85 -1.12
CA THR A 39 0.14 -0.66 -1.04
C THR A 39 1.32 -0.85 -0.07
N ALA A 40 1.19 -1.72 0.94
CA ALA A 40 2.25 -2.01 1.89
C ALA A 40 3.45 -2.76 1.28
N SER A 41 3.23 -3.49 0.18
CA SER A 41 4.32 -4.14 -0.55
C SER A 41 5.04 -3.12 -1.45
N ASP A 42 5.97 -2.35 -0.86
CA ASP A 42 6.84 -1.45 -1.61
C ASP A 42 7.94 -2.24 -2.34
N PRO A 43 7.88 -2.38 -3.67
CA PRO A 43 8.78 -3.27 -4.39
C PRO A 43 10.23 -2.78 -4.32
N LEU A 44 11.13 -3.71 -4.04
CA LEU A 44 12.57 -3.45 -4.03
C LEU A 44 13.15 -3.59 -5.43
N LEU A 45 13.47 -2.45 -6.02
CA LEU A 45 14.06 -2.32 -7.34
C LEU A 45 15.57 -2.58 -7.30
N THR A 46 16.05 -3.20 -8.36
CA THR A 46 17.48 -3.20 -8.70
C THR A 46 17.88 -1.83 -9.24
N LYS A 47 19.19 -1.59 -9.28
CA LYS A 47 19.77 -0.40 -9.89
C LYS A 47 19.32 -0.16 -11.33
N LYS A 48 19.17 -1.23 -12.13
CA LYS A 48 18.73 -1.15 -13.52
C LYS A 48 17.27 -0.67 -13.61
N GLU A 49 16.40 -1.24 -12.77
CA GLU A 49 14.98 -0.87 -12.72
C GLU A 49 14.78 0.55 -12.18
N ALA A 50 15.54 0.95 -11.15
CA ALA A 50 15.54 2.32 -10.65
C ALA A 50 15.97 3.33 -11.73
N GLY A 51 16.99 2.99 -12.53
CA GLY A 51 17.46 3.82 -13.64
C GLY A 51 16.41 3.97 -14.75
N GLN A 52 15.71 2.89 -15.09
CA GLN A 52 14.58 2.94 -16.03
C GLN A 52 13.46 3.86 -15.54
N LEU A 53 13.12 3.78 -14.25
CA LEU A 53 12.09 4.62 -13.63
C LEU A 53 12.46 6.10 -13.63
N LEU A 54 13.73 6.40 -13.37
CA LEU A 54 14.29 7.76 -13.40
C LEU A 54 14.62 8.25 -14.81
N SER A 55 14.54 7.38 -15.83
CA SER A 55 15.04 7.63 -17.19
C SER A 55 16.51 8.09 -17.23
N VAL A 56 17.35 7.48 -16.40
CA VAL A 56 18.80 7.72 -16.34
C VAL A 56 19.58 6.42 -16.49
N SER A 57 20.87 6.53 -16.83
CA SER A 57 21.75 5.36 -16.88
C SER A 57 21.94 4.75 -15.47
N PRO A 58 22.23 3.44 -15.37
CA PRO A 58 22.57 2.82 -14.09
C PRO A 58 23.75 3.52 -13.39
N SER A 59 24.76 3.99 -14.14
CA SER A 59 25.89 4.73 -13.56
C SER A 59 25.45 6.01 -12.84
N THR A 60 24.44 6.71 -13.36
CA THR A 60 23.85 7.88 -12.70
C THR A 60 23.12 7.49 -11.42
N VAL A 61 22.43 6.35 -11.38
CA VAL A 61 21.79 5.84 -10.15
C VAL A 61 22.82 5.58 -9.05
N ASP A 62 23.96 4.97 -9.40
CA ASP A 62 25.06 4.79 -8.43
C ASP A 62 25.57 6.12 -7.90
N LYS A 63 25.78 7.09 -8.80
CA LYS A 63 26.21 8.43 -8.40
C LYS A 63 25.21 9.05 -7.43
N LEU A 64 23.91 9.01 -7.73
CA LEU A 64 22.87 9.54 -6.84
C LEU A 64 22.83 8.82 -5.48
N TYR A 65 23.12 7.52 -5.45
CA TYR A 65 23.24 6.76 -4.22
C TYR A 65 24.47 7.18 -3.39
N TYR A 66 25.65 7.25 -4.01
CA TYR A 66 26.88 7.67 -3.33
C TYR A 66 26.85 9.14 -2.88
N ASP A 67 26.19 10.00 -3.65
CA ASP A 67 25.95 11.40 -3.33
C ASP A 67 24.87 11.57 -2.23
N GLY A 68 24.24 10.49 -1.77
CA GLY A 68 23.19 10.49 -0.73
C GLY A 68 21.86 11.08 -1.18
N LYS A 69 21.69 11.39 -2.47
CA LYS A 69 20.46 11.96 -3.05
C LYS A 69 19.35 10.93 -3.22
N LEU A 70 19.73 9.67 -3.45
CA LEU A 70 18.82 8.55 -3.57
C LEU A 70 19.10 7.50 -2.49
N LYS A 71 18.09 7.15 -1.71
CA LYS A 71 18.24 6.18 -0.63
C LYS A 71 18.26 4.76 -1.18
N GLY A 72 19.28 4.01 -0.81
CA GLY A 72 19.46 2.61 -1.17
C GLY A 72 19.67 1.74 0.06
N TYR A 73 19.22 0.50 0.00
CA TYR A 73 19.34 -0.50 1.06
C TYR A 73 20.27 -1.61 0.59
N ARG A 74 21.35 -1.84 1.33
CA ARG A 74 22.27 -2.94 1.03
C ARG A 74 21.64 -4.25 1.49
N ILE A 75 21.36 -5.15 0.55
CA ILE A 75 20.76 -6.45 0.79
C ILE A 75 21.65 -7.51 0.15
N GLY A 76 22.37 -8.26 0.98
CA GLY A 76 23.41 -9.19 0.53
C GLY A 76 24.56 -8.44 -0.16
N THR A 77 24.85 -8.83 -1.40
CA THR A 77 25.93 -8.25 -2.22
C THR A 77 25.51 -7.02 -3.02
N GLY A 78 24.20 -6.75 -3.14
CA GLY A 78 23.66 -5.68 -3.96
C GLY A 78 22.98 -4.57 -3.17
N VAL A 79 22.78 -3.42 -3.82
CA VAL A 79 21.94 -2.32 -3.31
C VAL A 79 20.58 -2.41 -3.98
N ARG A 80 19.51 -2.26 -3.19
CA ARG A 80 18.11 -2.22 -3.63
C ARG A 80 17.48 -0.88 -3.28
N PHE A 81 16.57 -0.45 -4.13
CA PHE A 81 15.90 0.84 -4.01
C PHE A 81 14.41 0.61 -3.85
N LYS A 82 13.80 1.22 -2.85
CA LYS A 82 12.35 1.20 -2.71
C LYS A 82 11.71 1.99 -3.84
N ARG A 83 10.70 1.43 -4.51
CA ARG A 83 10.00 2.11 -5.60
C ARG A 83 9.40 3.44 -5.11
N SER A 84 8.80 3.45 -3.93
CA SER A 84 8.21 4.65 -3.33
C SER A 84 9.23 5.79 -3.18
N GLU A 85 10.45 5.48 -2.71
CA GLU A 85 11.50 6.48 -2.49
C GLU A 85 12.06 7.03 -3.80
N VAL A 86 12.14 6.18 -4.84
CA VAL A 86 12.52 6.60 -6.20
C VAL A 86 11.46 7.53 -6.78
N LEU A 87 10.16 7.23 -6.60
CA LEU A 87 9.06 8.10 -7.02
C LEU A 87 9.08 9.43 -6.26
N ALA A 88 9.27 9.39 -4.93
CA ALA A 88 9.39 10.60 -4.11
C ALA A 88 10.58 11.47 -4.54
N TYR A 89 11.67 10.87 -5.00
CA TYR A 89 12.79 11.61 -5.59
C TYR A 89 12.36 12.35 -6.87
N ILE A 90 11.62 11.71 -7.76
CA ILE A 90 11.09 12.34 -8.99
C ILE A 90 10.19 13.52 -8.62
N GLU A 91 9.28 13.34 -7.66
CA GLU A 91 8.36 14.40 -7.21
C GLU A 91 9.11 15.61 -6.65
N ARG A 92 10.13 15.40 -5.81
CA ARG A 92 10.97 16.48 -5.28
C ARG A 92 11.66 17.28 -6.39
N ASN A 93 12.22 16.61 -7.40
CA ASN A 93 12.97 17.26 -8.48
C ASN A 93 12.07 17.87 -9.57
N LYS A 94 10.78 17.49 -9.65
CA LYS A 94 9.80 18.14 -10.54
C LYS A 94 9.41 19.53 -10.08
N ILE A 95 9.50 19.82 -8.78
CA ILE A 95 9.12 21.12 -8.19
C ILE A 95 10.24 22.15 -8.39
N GLU A 96 11.47 21.71 -8.66
CA GLU A 96 12.64 22.58 -8.82
C GLU A 96 12.92 23.03 -10.27
N ASN A 97 12.14 22.56 -11.26
CA ASN A 97 12.17 23.03 -12.65
C ASN A 97 10.91 23.83 -13.01
#